data_AF-A0A270BLK2-F1
#
_entry.id   AF-A0A270BLK2-F1
#
_cell.length_a   1.000
_cell.length_b   1.000
_cell.length_c   1.000
_cell.angle_alpha   90.00
_cell.angle_beta   90.00
_cell.angle_gamma   90.00
#
_symmetry.space_group_name_H-M   'P 1'
#
loop_
_entity.id
_entity.type
_entity.pdbx_description
1 polymer ?
#
loop_
_entity_poly.entity_id
_entity_poly.type
_entity_poly.pdbx_seq_one_letter_code
_entity_poly.pdbx_strand_id
1 'polypeptide(L)'
;MVYSRPHQVPPLTQERKSLYLQVGQHATGCTAAFIDGRRADLVRESALFLHKLHQMWEQDGVDKADVWTELLRRVAVSDLLHTLNQPPHRKKKSGSTSRPWRVTTSKLP
;
A
#
# COMPACT_ATOMS: atom_id res chain seq x y z
N MET A 1 23.35 -9.26 -2.30
CA MET A 1 23.15 -7.97 -2.98
C MET A 1 22.94 -8.26 -4.45
N VAL A 2 21.68 -8.27 -4.90
CA VAL A 2 21.39 -8.40 -6.33
C VAL A 2 21.55 -7.01 -6.91
N TYR A 3 22.63 -6.80 -7.67
CA TYR A 3 22.79 -5.59 -8.45
C TYR A 3 21.69 -5.60 -9.51
N SER A 4 20.64 -4.81 -9.30
CA SER A 4 19.65 -4.53 -10.36
C SER A 4 20.41 -4.00 -11.56
N ARG A 5 20.30 -4.67 -12.71
CA ARG A 5 20.72 -4.11 -13.99
C ARG A 5 20.18 -2.68 -14.08
N PRO A 6 20.95 -1.69 -14.57
CA PRO A 6 20.37 -0.40 -14.87
C PRO A 6 19.21 -0.64 -15.84
N HIS A 7 17.99 -0.48 -15.35
CA HIS A 7 16.80 -0.46 -16.20
C HIS A 7 17.00 0.75 -17.10
N GLN A 8 17.35 0.51 -18.37
CA GLN A 8 17.26 1.56 -19.37
C GLN A 8 15.80 2.00 -19.39
N VAL A 9 15.54 3.18 -18.85
CA VAL A 9 14.21 3.79 -18.91
C VAL A 9 13.92 3.95 -20.39
N PRO A 10 12.91 3.25 -20.93
CA PRO A 10 12.62 3.35 -22.35
C PRO A 10 12.30 4.82 -22.69
N PRO A 11 12.57 5.28 -23.92
CA PRO A 11 12.27 6.65 -24.30
C PRO A 11 10.78 6.95 -24.12
N LEU A 12 10.49 8.16 -23.67
CA LEU A 12 9.16 8.58 -23.24
C LEU A 12 8.38 9.07 -24.48
N THR A 13 7.76 8.12 -25.20
CA THR A 13 6.98 8.40 -26.41
C THR A 13 5.72 9.21 -26.08
N GLN A 14 5.11 9.81 -27.11
CA GLN A 14 3.89 10.61 -26.92
C GLN A 14 2.72 9.78 -26.38
N GLU A 15 2.62 8.51 -26.78
CA GLU A 15 1.62 7.57 -26.27
C GLU A 15 1.82 7.31 -24.78
N ARG A 16 3.07 7.08 -24.34
CA ARG A 16 3.40 6.90 -22.93
C ARG A 16 3.06 8.14 -22.10
N LYS A 17 3.36 9.33 -22.61
CA LYS A 17 2.98 10.61 -21.97
C LYS A 17 1.48 10.72 -21.77
N SER A 18 0.72 10.41 -22.82
CA SER A 18 -0.74 10.46 -22.79
C SER A 18 -1.31 9.50 -21.75
N LEU A 19 -0.77 8.27 -21.67
CA LEU A 19 -1.19 7.30 -20.67
C LEU A 19 -0.90 7.79 -19.24
N TYR A 20 0.30 8.29 -18.97
CA TYR A 20 0.66 8.82 -17.65
C TYR A 20 -0.23 10.00 -17.24
N LEU A 21 -0.55 10.88 -18.18
CA LEU A 21 -1.48 11.97 -17.95
C LEU A 21 -2.87 11.46 -17.57
N GLN A 22 -3.39 10.45 -18.27
CA GLN A 22 -4.69 9.83 -17.96
C GLN A 22 -4.69 9.18 -16.57
N VAL A 23 -3.61 8.50 -16.19
CA VAL A 23 -3.45 7.94 -14.83
C VAL A 23 -3.56 9.05 -13.79
N GLY A 24 -2.82 10.14 -13.96
CA GLY A 24 -2.85 11.29 -13.06
C GLY A 24 -4.21 11.99 -13.01
N GLN A 25 -4.89 12.12 -14.16
CA GLN A 25 -6.23 12.68 -14.27
C GLN A 25 -7.24 11.88 -13.43
N HIS A 26 -7.28 10.56 -13.56
CA HIS A 26 -8.22 9.74 -12.80
C HIS A 26 -7.87 9.65 -11.31
N ALA A 27 -6.58 9.65 -10.95
CA ALA A 27 -6.15 9.76 -9.55
C ALA A 27 -6.66 11.06 -8.90
N THR A 28 -6.55 12.18 -9.63
CA THR A 28 -7.05 13.49 -9.19
C THR A 28 -8.58 13.50 -9.17
N GLY A 29 -9.23 12.89 -10.15
CA GLY A 29 -10.67 12.71 -10.22
C GLY A 29 -11.24 11.95 -9.01
N CYS A 30 -10.57 10.88 -8.56
CA CYS A 30 -10.92 10.18 -7.32
C CYS A 30 -10.90 11.12 -6.12
N THR A 31 -9.82 11.89 -5.98
CA THR A 31 -9.65 12.85 -4.88
C THR A 31 -10.74 13.92 -4.89
N ALA A 32 -11.01 14.51 -6.06
CA ALA A 32 -12.05 15.53 -6.22
C ALA A 32 -13.44 14.96 -5.90
N ALA A 33 -13.79 13.79 -6.44
CA ALA A 33 -15.08 13.15 -6.18
C ALA A 33 -15.26 12.78 -4.69
N PHE A 34 -14.19 12.40 -4.01
CA PHE A 34 -14.21 12.14 -2.57
C PHE A 34 -14.47 13.41 -1.76
N ILE A 35 -13.74 14.50 -2.05
CA ILE A 35 -13.92 15.80 -1.37
C ILE A 35 -15.35 16.32 -1.53
N ASP A 36 -15.93 16.17 -2.72
CA ASP A 36 -17.28 16.63 -3.02
C ASP A 36 -18.39 15.67 -2.53
N GLY A 37 -18.03 14.52 -1.94
CA GLY A 37 -19.00 13.51 -1.51
C GLY A 37 -19.75 12.82 -2.65
N ARG A 38 -19.26 12.90 -3.89
CA ARG A 38 -19.91 12.37 -5.10
C ARG A 38 -19.60 10.89 -5.27
N ARG A 39 -20.36 10.03 -4.59
CA ARG A 39 -20.12 8.57 -4.55
C ARG A 39 -20.07 7.90 -5.93
N ALA A 40 -20.97 8.26 -6.84
CA ALA A 40 -21.02 7.67 -8.19
C ALA A 40 -19.77 8.03 -9.00
N ASP A 41 -19.34 9.29 -8.92
CA ASP A 41 -18.11 9.76 -9.56
C ASP A 41 -16.88 9.09 -8.95
N LEU A 42 -16.85 8.92 -7.63
CA LEU A 42 -15.76 8.22 -6.96
C LEU A 42 -15.61 6.77 -7.44
N VAL A 43 -16.71 6.03 -7.62
CA VAL A 43 -16.67 4.68 -8.21
C VAL A 43 -16.11 4.73 -9.62
N ARG A 44 -16.62 5.63 -10.46
CA ARG A 44 -16.23 5.75 -11.86
C ARG A 44 -14.75 6.09 -12.01
N GLU A 45 -14.29 7.15 -11.34
CA GLU A 45 -12.89 7.57 -11.41
C GLU A 45 -11.95 6.50 -10.83
N SER A 46 -12.37 5.79 -9.78
CA SER A 46 -11.56 4.69 -9.22
C SER A 46 -11.39 3.55 -10.22
N ALA A 47 -12.46 3.16 -10.93
CA ALA A 47 -12.41 2.12 -11.95
C ALA A 47 -11.51 2.53 -13.13
N LEU A 48 -11.64 3.79 -13.59
CA LEU A 48 -10.80 4.32 -14.66
C LEU A 48 -9.33 4.41 -14.23
N PHE A 49 -9.07 4.86 -13.00
CA PHE A 49 -7.73 4.92 -12.43
C PHE A 49 -7.07 3.53 -12.41
N LEU A 50 -7.73 2.51 -11.86
CA LEU A 50 -7.19 1.15 -11.83
C LEU A 50 -6.94 0.58 -13.23
N HIS A 51 -7.84 0.84 -14.18
CA HIS A 51 -7.67 0.40 -15.56
C HIS A 51 -6.45 1.05 -16.23
N LYS A 52 -6.29 2.36 -16.09
CA LYS A 52 -5.14 3.09 -16.67
C LYS A 52 -3.83 2.75 -15.96
N LEU A 53 -3.87 2.56 -14.65
CA LEU A 53 -2.70 2.15 -13.87
C LEU A 53 -2.20 0.77 -14.32
N HIS A 54 -3.11 -0.16 -14.62
CA HIS A 54 -2.78 -1.47 -15.16
C HIS A 54 -2.17 -1.41 -16.57
N GLN A 55 -2.73 -0.58 -17.47
CA GLN A 55 -2.13 -0.32 -18.79
C GLN A 55 -0.72 0.26 -18.66
N MET A 56 -0.52 1.16 -17.68
CA MET A 56 0.77 1.78 -17.41
C MET A 56 1.80 0.73 -16.98
N TRP A 57 1.42 -0.20 -16.11
CA TRP A 57 2.30 -1.29 -15.69
C TRP A 57 2.73 -2.18 -16.86
N GLU A 58 1.78 -2.59 -17.71
CA GLU A 58 2.10 -3.38 -18.91
C GLU A 58 3.09 -2.67 -19.83
N GLN A 59 2.87 -1.37 -20.05
CA GLN A 59 3.72 -0.54 -20.89
C GLN A 59 5.13 -0.35 -20.32
N ASP A 60 5.26 -0.31 -18.99
CA ASP A 60 6.53 -0.07 -18.30
C ASP A 60 7.21 -1.36 -17.83
N GLY A 61 6.65 -2.54 -18.18
CA GLY A 61 7.21 -3.84 -17.83
C GLY A 61 7.08 -4.20 -16.34
N VAL A 62 6.12 -3.59 -15.64
CA VAL A 62 5.79 -3.93 -14.25
C VAL A 62 4.80 -5.07 -14.24
N ASP A 63 5.14 -6.18 -13.59
CA ASP A 63 4.21 -7.28 -13.40
C ASP A 63 3.15 -6.91 -12.34
N LYS A 64 1.88 -7.11 -12.66
CA LYS A 64 0.76 -6.90 -11.74
C LYS A 64 0.88 -7.81 -10.52
N ALA A 65 1.42 -9.02 -10.70
CA ALA A 65 1.64 -9.97 -9.62
C ALA A 65 2.62 -9.40 -8.58
N ASP A 66 3.64 -8.67 -9.01
CA ASP A 66 4.59 -8.00 -8.12
C ASP A 66 3.90 -6.91 -7.30
N VAL A 67 3.05 -6.10 -7.94
CA VAL A 67 2.29 -5.06 -7.25
C VAL A 67 1.30 -5.65 -6.24
N TRP A 68 0.56 -6.69 -6.61
CA TRP A 68 -0.37 -7.34 -5.68
C TRP A 68 0.34 -8.05 -4.54
N THR A 69 1.48 -8.69 -4.82
CA THR A 69 2.32 -9.30 -3.78
C THR A 69 2.81 -8.25 -2.79
N GLU A 70 3.26 -7.10 -3.27
CA GLU A 70 3.68 -6.00 -2.42
C GLU A 70 2.52 -5.45 -1.57
N LEU A 71 1.32 -5.27 -2.16
CA LEU A 71 0.14 -4.84 -1.41
C LEU A 71 -0.26 -5.85 -0.33
N LEU A 72 -0.26 -7.14 -0.64
CA LEU A 72 -0.51 -8.21 0.34
C LEU A 72 0.52 -8.19 1.48
N ARG A 73 1.81 -7.99 1.17
CA ARG A 73 2.85 -7.84 2.19
C ARG A 73 2.58 -6.66 3.12
N ARG A 74 2.16 -5.52 2.58
CA ARG A 74 1.83 -4.32 3.38
C ARG A 74 0.66 -4.55 4.33
N VAL A 75 -0.40 -5.21 3.85
CA VAL A 75 -1.55 -5.58 4.69
C VAL A 75 -1.11 -6.54 5.80
N ALA A 76 -0.36 -7.59 5.47
CA ALA A 76 0.12 -8.57 6.44
C ALA A 76 0.99 -7.93 7.54
N VAL A 77 1.87 -6.99 7.18
CA VAL A 77 2.68 -6.23 8.14
C VAL A 77 1.79 -5.34 9.02
N SER A 78 0.80 -4.66 8.45
CA SER A 78 -0.16 -3.84 9.20
C SER A 78 -0.92 -4.67 10.23
N ASP A 79 -1.41 -5.85 9.84
CA ASP A 79 -2.17 -6.75 10.71
C ASP A 79 -1.32 -7.32 11.85
N LEU A 80 -0.07 -7.67 11.56
CA LEU A 80 0.88 -8.11 12.56
C LEU A 80 1.17 -7.01 13.58
N LEU A 81 1.45 -5.79 13.12
CA LEU A 81 1.68 -4.65 14.01
C LEU A 81 0.45 -4.32 14.83
N HIS A 82 -0.74 -4.38 14.23
CA HIS A 82 -1.99 -4.20 14.97
C HIS A 82 -2.15 -5.24 16.08
N THR A 83 -1.87 -6.51 15.78
CA THR A 83 -1.94 -7.62 16.75
C THR A 83 -0.92 -7.47 17.88
N LEU A 84 0.32 -7.09 17.58
CA LEU A 84 1.36 -6.87 18.59
C LEU A 84 1.08 -5.67 19.49
N ASN A 85 0.44 -4.63 18.94
CA ASN A 85 0.08 -3.42 19.67
C ASN A 85 -1.24 -3.56 20.45
N GLN A 86 -2.04 -4.60 20.19
CA GLN A 86 -3.18 -4.90 21.05
C GLN A 86 -2.66 -5.40 22.41
N PRO A 87 -3.01 -4.75 23.53
CA PRO A 87 -2.67 -5.29 24.84
C PRO A 87 -3.27 -6.70 24.91
N PRO A 88 -2.52 -7.71 25.39
CA PRO A 88 -3.00 -9.08 25.43
C PRO A 88 -4.33 -9.05 26.15
N HIS A 89 -5.42 -9.40 25.44
CA HIS A 89 -6.76 -9.41 25.99
C HIS A 89 -6.72 -10.30 27.22
N ARG A 90 -6.58 -9.68 28.40
CA ARG A 90 -6.20 -10.35 29.63
C ARG A 90 -7.43 -11.13 30.05
N LYS A 91 -7.59 -12.36 29.53
CA LYS A 91 -8.49 -13.32 30.16
C LYS A 91 -8.01 -13.40 31.60
N LYS A 92 -8.76 -12.78 32.51
CA LYS A 92 -8.56 -12.94 33.96
C LYS A 92 -8.74 -14.43 34.23
N LYS A 93 -7.65 -15.20 34.13
CA LYS A 93 -7.58 -16.48 34.81
C LYS A 93 -7.70 -16.12 36.29
N SER A 94 -8.81 -16.56 36.87
CA SER A 94 -9.14 -16.48 38.28
C SER A 94 -7.88 -16.43 39.16
N GLY A 95 -7.72 -15.35 39.93
CA GLY A 95 -6.90 -15.36 41.14
C GLY A 95 -5.43 -14.95 41.06
N SER A 96 -4.81 -14.70 39.89
CA SER A 96 -3.39 -14.29 39.87
C SER A 96 -3.13 -13.04 39.04
N THR A 97 -2.81 -11.95 39.72
CA THR A 97 -2.35 -10.69 39.13
C THR A 97 -0.94 -10.88 38.56
N SER A 98 -0.85 -11.40 37.33
CA SER A 98 0.42 -11.42 36.57
C SER A 98 1.04 -10.03 36.59
N ARG A 99 2.20 -9.89 37.23
CA ARG A 99 2.94 -8.63 37.39
C ARG A 99 3.21 -7.99 36.03
N PRO A 100 3.24 -6.64 35.95
CA PRO A 100 3.50 -5.95 34.69
C PRO A 100 4.91 -6.29 34.19
N TRP A 101 5.02 -6.54 32.88
CA TRP A 101 6.27 -6.79 32.18
C TRP A 101 7.24 -5.63 32.44
N ARG A 102 8.27 -5.88 33.27
CA ARG A 102 9.36 -4.93 33.50
C ARG A 102 10.41 -5.20 32.42
N VAL A 103 10.56 -4.27 31.48
CA VAL A 103 11.67 -4.30 30.53
C VAL A 103 12.96 -4.13 31.33
N THR A 104 13.73 -5.20 31.49
CA THR A 104 15.10 -5.14 31.98
C THR A 104 15.93 -4.50 30.87
N THR A 105 16.03 -3.18 30.89
CA THR A 105 17.07 -2.49 30.13
C THR A 105 18.39 -2.88 30.77
N SER A 106 19.03 -3.92 30.22
CA SER A 106 20.42 -4.22 30.51
C SER A 106 21.19 -2.93 30.27
N LYS A 107 21.76 -2.34 31.33
CA LYS A 107 22.62 -1.19 31.16
C LYS A 107 23.75 -1.60 30.21
N LEU A 108 23.90 -0.86 29.12
CA LEU A 108 25.07 -0.92 28.26
C LEU A 108 26.31 -0.66 29.15
N PRO A 109 27.40 -1.41 28.95
CA PRO A 109 28.65 -1.20 29.68
C PRO A 109 29.24 0.19 29.42
#